data_AF-A0A7J3N0R0-F1
#
_entry.id   AF-A0A7J3N0R0-F1
#
_cell.length_a   1.000
_cell.length_b   1.000
_cell.length_c   1.000
_cell.angle_alpha   90.00
_cell.angle_beta   90.00
_cell.angle_gamma   90.00
#
_symmetry.space_group_name_H-M   'P 1'
#
loop_
_entity.id
_entity.type
_entity.pdbx_description
1 polymer ?
#
loop_
_entity_poly.entity_id
_entity_poly.type
_entity_poly.pdbx_seq_one_letter_code
_entity_poly.pdbx_strand_id
1 'polypeptide(L)'
;MFRGLNIMPQEKNEGLYVIHLRNVYRSGSRRNRGQRAIKYIRRFLERHLGGKVLLDPLINMYIHSRKIEKPPRIIAVKFIRIDNGVYKASIALPAER
;
A
#
# COMPACT_ATOMS: atom_id res chain seq x y z
N MET A 1 -40.51 9.15 9.16
CA MET A 1 -39.86 7.99 9.81
C MET A 1 -39.19 7.16 8.71
N PHE A 2 -37.99 7.55 8.28
CA PHE A 2 -37.15 6.72 7.42
C PHE A 2 -35.90 6.44 8.23
N ARG A 3 -35.80 5.22 8.76
CA ARG A 3 -34.62 4.71 9.45
C ARG A 3 -33.48 4.83 8.45
N GLY A 4 -32.64 5.85 8.63
CA GLY A 4 -31.36 5.94 7.94
C GLY A 4 -30.62 4.64 8.20
N LEU A 5 -30.46 3.84 7.16
CA LEU A 5 -29.56 2.70 7.18
C LEU A 5 -28.18 3.28 7.46
N ASN A 6 -27.77 3.19 8.73
CA ASN A 6 -26.42 3.45 9.16
C ASN A 6 -25.58 2.34 8.51
N ILE A 7 -25.05 2.61 7.31
CA ILE A 7 -24.12 1.71 6.63
C ILE A 7 -22.86 1.75 7.49
N MET A 8 -22.80 0.83 8.45
CA MET A 8 -21.57 0.49 9.15
C MET A 8 -20.48 0.35 8.08
N PRO A 9 -19.30 0.96 8.23
CA PRO A 9 -18.22 0.72 7.30
C PRO A 9 -17.96 -0.79 7.33
N GLN A 10 -18.27 -1.46 6.22
CA GLN A 10 -17.99 -2.88 6.02
C GLN A 10 -16.56 -3.09 6.51
N GLU A 11 -16.36 -3.92 7.54
CA GLU A 11 -15.02 -4.24 8.02
C GLU A 11 -14.21 -4.69 6.81
N LYS A 12 -13.18 -3.90 6.44
CA LYS A 12 -12.39 -4.15 5.22
C LYS A 12 -11.52 -5.38 5.44
N ASN A 13 -12.08 -6.57 5.31
CA ASN A 13 -11.34 -7.82 5.49
C ASN A 13 -10.33 -8.06 4.37
N GLU A 14 -10.67 -7.71 3.13
CA GLU A 14 -9.74 -7.76 2.01
C GLU A 14 -10.06 -6.72 0.95
N GLY A 15 -9.10 -6.46 0.07
CA GLY A 15 -9.30 -5.55 -1.05
C GLY A 15 -8.02 -5.24 -1.79
N LEU A 16 -8.11 -4.28 -2.73
CA LEU A 16 -7.02 -3.84 -3.58
C LEU A 16 -6.90 -2.32 -3.56
N TYR A 17 -5.67 -1.83 -3.37
CA TYR A 17 -5.34 -0.41 -3.52
C TYR A 17 -4.34 -0.21 -4.64
N VAL A 18 -4.61 0.78 -5.49
CA VAL A 18 -3.65 1.29 -6.46
C VAL A 18 -2.97 2.52 -5.85
N ILE A 19 -1.70 2.38 -5.49
CA ILE A 19 -0.92 3.41 -4.81
C ILE A 19 -0.02 4.12 -5.83
N HIS A 20 -0.25 5.43 -5.97
CA HIS A 20 0.61 6.29 -6.76
C HIS A 20 1.81 6.76 -5.93
N LEU A 21 3.02 6.47 -6.42
CA LEU A 21 4.29 6.83 -5.79
C LEU A 21 4.88 8.15 -6.34
N ARG A 22 4.07 8.96 -7.02
CA ARG A 22 4.48 10.27 -7.58
C ARG A 22 5.15 11.18 -6.55
N ASN A 23 4.65 11.14 -5.31
CA ASN A 23 5.18 11.97 -4.22
C ASN A 23 6.60 11.54 -3.81
N VAL A 24 6.91 10.24 -3.90
CA VAL A 24 8.25 9.71 -3.61
C VAL A 24 9.31 10.29 -4.54
N TYR A 25 8.95 10.54 -5.80
CA TYR A 25 9.85 11.14 -6.79
C TYR A 25 10.11 12.62 -6.57
N ARG A 26 9.10 13.36 -6.09
CA ARG A 26 9.19 14.80 -5.82
C ARG A 26 9.90 15.10 -4.52
N SER A 27 9.92 14.15 -3.59
CA SER A 27 10.46 14.38 -2.27
C SER A 27 11.88 13.81 -2.12
N GLY A 28 12.82 14.72 -1.82
CA GLY A 28 14.21 14.48 -1.41
C GLY A 28 15.11 13.71 -2.38
N SER A 29 16.18 13.11 -1.83
CA SER A 29 17.29 12.55 -2.62
C SER A 29 16.94 11.26 -3.37
N ARG A 30 17.54 11.10 -4.56
CA ARG A 30 17.40 9.94 -5.45
C ARG A 30 17.83 8.64 -4.79
N ARG A 31 18.91 8.68 -4.00
CA ARG A 31 19.56 7.50 -3.40
C ARG A 31 18.65 6.73 -2.44
N ASN A 32 17.66 7.41 -1.84
CA ASN A 32 16.80 6.81 -0.82
C ASN A 32 15.35 6.62 -1.31
N ARG A 33 15.07 6.75 -2.62
CA ARG A 33 13.71 6.69 -3.15
C ARG A 33 13.00 5.36 -2.90
N GLY A 34 13.67 4.22 -3.10
CA GLY A 34 13.10 2.91 -2.80
C GLY A 34 12.68 2.76 -1.33
N GLN A 35 13.58 3.14 -0.41
CA GLN A 35 13.28 3.12 1.03
C GLN A 35 12.07 4.01 1.39
N ARG A 36 11.99 5.20 0.77
CA ARG A 36 10.87 6.11 0.95
C ARG A 36 9.57 5.58 0.36
N ALA A 37 9.63 4.89 -0.78
CA ALA A 37 8.46 4.25 -1.37
C ALA A 37 7.85 3.22 -0.42
N ILE A 38 8.68 2.38 0.20
CA ILE A 38 8.23 1.38 1.18
C ILE A 38 7.57 2.05 2.38
N LYS A 39 8.22 3.08 2.96
CA LYS A 39 7.66 3.87 4.07
C LYS A 39 6.34 4.54 3.69
N TYR A 40 6.25 5.06 2.47
CA TYR A 40 5.05 5.70 1.95
C TYR A 40 3.90 4.70 1.78
N ILE A 41 4.17 3.51 1.22
CA ILE A 41 3.17 2.44 1.06
C ILE A 41 2.65 2.01 2.44
N ARG A 42 3.53 1.77 3.41
CA ARG A 42 3.13 1.39 4.78
C ARG A 42 2.20 2.44 5.37
N ARG A 43 2.62 3.72 5.39
CA ARG A 43 1.81 4.82 5.93
C ARG A 43 0.48 4.98 5.22
N PHE A 44 0.46 4.78 3.89
CA PHE A 44 -0.77 4.82 3.11
C PHE A 44 -1.75 3.74 3.59
N LEU A 45 -1.28 2.50 3.72
CA LEU A 45 -2.14 1.38 4.14
C LEU A 45 -2.60 1.53 5.59
N GLU A 46 -1.70 1.90 6.51
CA GLU A 46 -2.03 2.13 7.93
C GLU A 46 -3.11 3.21 8.08
N ARG A 47 -2.99 4.31 7.32
CA ARG A 47 -3.99 5.39 7.33
C ARG A 47 -5.37 4.95 6.81
N HIS A 48 -5.43 4.09 5.80
CA HIS A 48 -6.70 3.69 5.17
C HIS A 48 -7.34 2.45 5.80
N LEU A 49 -6.55 1.62 6.48
CA LEU A 49 -7.01 0.39 7.15
C LEU A 49 -7.17 0.58 8.66
N GLY A 50 -6.59 1.63 9.24
CA GLY A 50 -6.72 1.93 10.68
C GLY A 50 -6.00 0.93 11.58
N GLY A 51 -4.93 0.30 11.10
CA GLY A 51 -4.22 -0.77 11.81
C GLY A 51 -2.79 -0.96 11.33
N LYS A 52 -2.07 -1.89 11.98
CA LYS A 52 -0.69 -2.23 11.64
C LYS A 52 -0.64 -3.05 10.36
N VAL A 53 0.30 -2.72 9.47
CA VAL A 53 0.43 -3.39 8.17
C VAL A 53 1.76 -4.12 8.05
N LEU A 54 1.68 -5.43 7.86
CA LEU A 54 2.78 -6.31 7.53
C LEU A 54 2.94 -6.33 6.01
N LEU A 55 4.01 -5.70 5.51
CA LEU A 55 4.36 -5.72 4.09
C LEU A 55 5.05 -7.04 3.75
N ASP A 56 4.54 -7.72 2.74
CA ASP A 56 5.18 -8.89 2.17
C ASP A 56 6.54 -8.52 1.53
N PRO A 57 7.59 -9.34 1.68
CA PRO A 57 8.89 -9.11 1.04
C PRO A 57 8.82 -8.88 -0.48
N LEU A 58 7.82 -9.45 -1.17
CA LEU A 58 7.61 -9.24 -2.61
C LEU A 58 7.36 -7.77 -2.97
N ILE A 59 6.75 -6.98 -2.08
CA ILE A 59 6.59 -5.54 -2.28
C ILE A 59 7.96 -4.86 -2.29
N ASN A 60 8.83 -5.22 -1.34
CA ASN A 60 10.19 -4.69 -1.28
C ASN A 60 10.98 -5.07 -2.54
N MET A 61 10.95 -6.34 -2.94
CA MET A 61 11.61 -6.80 -4.16
C MET A 61 11.10 -6.07 -5.41
N TYR A 62 9.78 -5.90 -5.54
CA TYR A 62 9.19 -5.17 -6.67
C TYR A 62 9.59 -3.70 -6.70
N ILE A 63 9.58 -3.02 -5.55
CA ILE A 63 10.02 -1.63 -5.44
C ILE A 63 11.49 -1.48 -5.84
N HIS A 64 12.33 -2.48 -5.50
CA HIS A 64 13.75 -2.50 -5.82
C HIS A 64 14.10 -3.20 -7.15
N SER A 65 13.11 -3.70 -7.90
CA SER A 65 13.29 -4.50 -9.13
C SER A 65 14.11 -3.80 -10.23
N ARG A 66 14.02 -2.47 -10.32
CA ARG A 66 14.76 -1.68 -11.30
C ARG A 66 16.07 -1.18 -10.70
N LYS A 67 15.98 -0.20 -9.80
CA LYS A 67 17.07 0.39 -8.99
C LYS A 67 16.45 1.11 -7.81
N ILE A 68 17.20 1.31 -6.72
CA ILE A 68 16.73 2.12 -5.56
C ILE A 68 16.31 3.55 -5.96
N GLU A 69 16.92 4.13 -7.00
CA GLU A 69 16.59 5.48 -7.47
C GLU A 69 15.38 5.56 -8.41
N LYS A 70 14.94 4.41 -8.94
CA LYS A 70 13.90 4.28 -9.96
C LYS A 70 12.82 3.27 -9.54
N PRO A 71 12.19 3.44 -8.36
CA PRO A 71 11.09 2.57 -7.98
C PRO A 71 9.91 2.72 -8.96
N PRO A 72 9.04 1.72 -9.15
CA PRO A 72 7.81 1.87 -9.94
C PRO A 72 6.99 3.11 -9.54
N ARG A 73 6.32 3.77 -10.49
CA ARG A 73 5.48 4.95 -10.20
C ARG A 73 4.13 4.60 -9.62
N ILE A 74 3.65 3.39 -9.88
CA ILE A 74 2.36 2.87 -9.47
C ILE A 74 2.58 1.44 -8.97
N ILE A 75 1.89 1.08 -7.90
CA ILE A 75 1.87 -0.28 -7.38
C ILE A 75 0.44 -0.64 -6.97
N ALA A 76 -0.02 -1.82 -7.42
CA ALA A 76 -1.27 -2.41 -6.94
C ALA A 76 -0.95 -3.33 -5.76
N VAL A 77 -1.62 -3.12 -4.63
CA VAL A 77 -1.40 -3.86 -3.39
C VAL A 77 -2.71 -4.49 -2.97
N LYS A 78 -2.72 -5.82 -2.86
CA LYS A 78 -3.80 -6.57 -2.20
C LYS A 78 -3.53 -6.57 -0.70
N PHE A 79 -4.55 -6.33 0.10
CA PHE A 79 -4.46 -6.45 1.55
C PHE A 79 -5.50 -7.44 2.07
N ILE A 80 -5.16 -8.12 3.17
CA ILE A 80 -6.01 -9.08 3.88
C ILE A 80 -5.83 -8.83 5.38
N ARG A 81 -6.92 -8.78 6.13
CA ARG A 81 -6.92 -8.73 7.60
C ARG A 81 -6.59 -10.11 8.15
N ILE A 82 -5.53 -10.20 8.95
CA ILE A 82 -5.13 -11.45 9.62
C ILE A 82 -5.72 -11.48 11.03
N ASP A 83 -5.74 -10.34 11.71
CA ASP A 83 -6.17 -10.23 13.11
C ASP A 83 -6.82 -8.86 13.36
N ASN A 84 -7.26 -8.61 14.60
CA ASN A 84 -7.83 -7.37 15.06
C ASN A 84 -6.84 -6.21 14.92
N GLY A 85 -7.01 -5.44 13.84
CA GLY A 85 -6.15 -4.30 13.52
C GLY A 85 -4.80 -4.68 12.89
N VAL A 86 -4.61 -5.93 12.46
CA VAL A 86 -3.39 -6.36 11.74
C VAL A 86 -3.73 -6.83 10.33
N TYR A 87 -3.10 -6.22 9.35
CA TYR A 87 -3.28 -6.51 7.94
C TYR A 87 -1.97 -6.98 7.30
N LYS A 88 -2.05 -7.95 6.39
CA LYS A 88 -0.95 -8.32 5.51
C LYS A 88 -1.21 -7.77 4.11
N ALA A 89 -0.17 -7.22 3.51
CA ALA A 89 -0.23 -6.61 2.20
C ALA A 89 0.78 -7.27 1.25
N SER A 90 0.31 -7.70 0.08
CA SER A 90 1.08 -8.37 -0.96
C SER A 90 0.86 -7.69 -2.30
N ILE A 91 1.76 -7.91 -3.26
CA ILE A 91 1.62 -7.31 -4.60
C ILE A 91 0.47 -7.98 -5.36
N ALA A 92 -0.43 -7.18 -5.92
CA ALA A 92 -1.53 -7.67 -6.75
C ALA A 92 -1.08 -7.72 -8.23
N LEU A 93 -0.12 -8.63 -8.52
CA LEU A 93 0.51 -8.81 -9.84
C LEU A 93 1.24 -7.58 -10.40
N PRO A 94 2.26 -7.76 -11.26
CA PRO A 94 2.90 -6.63 -11.91
C PRO A 94 1.85 -6.02 -12.84
N ALA A 95 1.52 -4.74 -12.64
CA ALA A 95 0.77 -4.00 -13.65
C ALA A 95 1.66 -3.92 -14.90
N GLU A 96 1.55 -4.94 -15.76
CA GLU A 96 2.06 -4.88 -17.12
C GLU A 96 1.38 -3.70 -17.79
N ARG A 97 2.20 -2.75 -18.21
CA ARG A 97 1.87 -1.70 -19.14
C ARG A 97 2.95 -1.66 -20.19
#